data_AF-A0A1F4RYY2-F1
#
_entry.id   AF-A0A1F4RYY2-F1
#
_cell.length_a   1.000
_cell.length_b   1.000
_cell.length_c   1.000
_cell.angle_alpha   90.00
_cell.angle_beta   90.00
_cell.angle_gamma   90.00
#
_symmetry.space_group_name_H-M   'P 1'
#
loop_
_entity.id
_entity.type
_entity.pdbx_description
1 polymer ?
#
loop_
_entity_poly.entity_id
_entity_poly.type
_entity_poly.pdbx_seq_one_letter_code
_entity_poly.pdbx_strand_id
1 'polypeptide(L)'
;MFSKKIISFNLSVVVERGDVDELYNKVVSVQNGGELTDELVDALKSFGFPVVKSRISQAIQSGGIPSILLRFCRPRIDLNMINIPGGEFIFQNVEGVRVNGFRVSRDLITNAQYKVFCDSTGYQLPAFWDDRLFGFEAEDETRRVVGHYLPVVGVSFYDAQEFAKWTGKRLLTELEWERAAAGPMGSFFPWGTLFVDDWIVFKDSHTRPINRNGVEMGKSVEGVRDLAGNVWEWTRSFYERIDFSMPRDPIFATEGESISCRGGAYWIHNLDYFKCSHRHGISKNIRDNSTGFRVGDDL
;
A
#
# COMPACT_ATOMS: atom_id res chain seq x y z
N MET A 1 9.96 19.19 15.87
CA MET A 1 8.98 18.40 16.65
C MET A 1 7.60 18.90 16.26
N PHE A 2 6.97 18.31 15.23
CA PHE A 2 5.66 18.78 14.73
C PHE A 2 4.54 17.91 15.30
N SER A 3 3.88 18.38 16.36
CA SER A 3 2.58 17.85 16.81
C SER A 3 1.55 18.16 15.72
N LYS A 4 1.12 17.14 14.96
CA LYS A 4 0.04 17.27 13.97
C LYS A 4 -1.29 17.22 14.73
N LYS A 5 -1.91 18.38 14.90
CA LYS A 5 -3.25 18.54 15.46
C LYS A 5 -4.31 17.76 14.65
N ILE A 6 -5.27 17.13 15.33
CA ILE A 6 -6.32 16.29 14.75
C ILE A 6 -7.70 16.86 15.08
N ILE A 7 -8.65 16.79 14.14
CA ILE A 7 -10.06 17.18 14.36
C ILE A 7 -10.79 16.00 15.02
N SER A 8 -11.34 16.21 16.22
CA SER A 8 -12.10 15.19 16.95
C SER A 8 -13.50 14.95 16.35
N PHE A 9 -14.21 13.90 16.79
CA PHE A 9 -15.59 13.63 16.31
C PHE A 9 -16.59 14.72 16.69
N ASN A 10 -16.22 15.59 17.63
CA ASN A 10 -16.93 16.81 17.88
C ASN A 10 -16.27 17.91 17.05
N LEU A 11 -16.97 18.40 16.02
CA LEU A 11 -16.50 19.39 15.03
C LEU A 11 -15.96 20.70 15.66
N SER A 12 -16.10 20.88 16.97
CA SER A 12 -15.66 22.04 17.75
C SER A 12 -14.29 21.90 18.45
N VAL A 13 -13.68 20.70 18.52
CA VAL A 13 -12.44 20.48 19.30
C VAL A 13 -11.31 19.86 18.46
N VAL A 14 -10.15 20.50 18.51
CA VAL A 14 -8.88 20.04 17.94
C VAL A 14 -8.03 19.43 19.07
N VAL A 15 -7.60 18.17 18.90
CA VAL A 15 -6.85 17.40 19.91
C VAL A 15 -5.41 17.17 19.42
N GLU A 16 -4.43 17.12 20.33
CA GLU A 16 -3.06 16.78 19.95
C GLU A 16 -2.89 15.28 19.77
N ARG A 17 -2.02 14.88 18.84
CA ARG A 17 -1.82 13.46 18.51
C ARG A 17 -1.30 12.62 19.68
N GLY A 18 -0.43 13.19 20.52
CA GLY A 18 0.05 12.52 21.72
C GLY A 18 -1.07 12.17 22.70
N ASP A 19 -2.07 13.05 22.82
CA ASP A 19 -3.25 12.80 23.67
C ASP A 19 -4.08 11.63 23.13
N VAL A 20 -4.17 11.49 21.81
CA VAL A 20 -4.86 10.37 21.16
C VAL A 20 -4.10 9.06 21.40
N ASP A 21 -2.76 9.07 21.29
CA ASP A 21 -1.92 7.90 21.53
C ASP A 21 -2.07 7.40 22.99
N GLU A 22 -2.07 8.32 23.96
CA GLU A 22 -2.32 7.99 25.36
C GLU A 22 -3.73 7.41 25.58
N LEU A 23 -4.74 8.06 24.99
CA LEU A 23 -6.13 7.62 25.09
C LEU A 23 -6.33 6.22 24.48
N TYR A 24 -5.69 5.94 23.34
CA TYR A 24 -5.70 4.63 22.70
C TYR A 24 -5.09 3.54 23.60
N ASN A 25 -3.93 3.79 24.19
CA ASN A 25 -3.27 2.82 25.07
C ASN A 25 -4.13 2.48 26.30
N LYS A 26 -4.79 3.47 26.90
CA LYS A 26 -5.76 3.25 27.99
C LYS A 26 -6.94 2.39 27.54
N VAL A 27 -7.48 2.64 26.35
CA VAL A 27 -8.57 1.83 25.76
C VAL A 27 -8.13 0.38 25.49
N VAL A 28 -6.93 0.16 24.95
CA VAL A 28 -6.40 -1.19 24.69
C VAL A 28 -6.18 -1.95 26.00
N SER A 29 -5.73 -1.27 27.06
CA SER A 29 -5.62 -1.87 28.39
C SER A 29 -6.98 -2.40 28.89
N VAL A 30 -8.04 -1.61 28.75
CA VAL A 30 -9.42 -2.05 29.08
C VAL A 30 -9.89 -3.22 28.22
N GLN A 31 -9.58 -3.19 26.92
CA GLN A 31 -9.90 -4.30 26.01
C GLN A 31 -9.22 -5.62 26.45
N ASN A 32 -8.02 -5.52 27.03
CA ASN A 32 -7.25 -6.65 27.55
C ASN A 32 -7.56 -7.00 29.02
N GLY A 33 -8.71 -6.56 29.56
CA GLY A 33 -9.18 -6.92 30.90
C GLY A 33 -8.86 -5.90 32.00
N GLY A 34 -8.31 -4.73 31.64
CA GLY A 34 -8.16 -3.59 32.55
C GLY A 34 -9.48 -2.93 32.93
N GLU A 35 -9.46 -2.13 34.00
CA GLU A 35 -10.65 -1.42 34.50
C GLU A 35 -11.02 -0.19 33.65
N LEU A 36 -12.31 -0.06 33.31
CA LEU A 36 -12.85 1.15 32.69
C LEU A 36 -13.14 2.22 33.76
N THR A 37 -12.15 3.06 34.04
CA THR A 37 -12.26 4.17 35.01
C THR A 37 -13.21 5.27 34.52
N ASP A 38 -13.78 6.04 35.44
CA ASP A 38 -14.66 7.16 35.10
C ASP A 38 -13.91 8.30 34.38
N GLU A 39 -12.63 8.49 34.70
CA GLU A 39 -11.75 9.43 34.00
C GLU A 39 -11.60 9.07 32.51
N LEU A 40 -11.37 7.78 32.20
CA LEU A 40 -11.28 7.32 30.81
C LEU A 40 -12.62 7.46 30.08
N VAL A 41 -13.73 7.19 30.77
CA VAL A 41 -15.08 7.39 30.24
C VAL A 41 -15.29 8.86 29.86
N ASP A 42 -14.90 9.80 30.71
CA ASP A 42 -15.07 11.23 30.45
C ASP A 42 -14.12 11.77 29.36
N ALA A 43 -12.92 11.22 29.26
CA ALA A 43 -12.00 11.50 28.15
C ALA A 43 -12.59 11.03 26.81
N LEU A 44 -13.16 9.82 26.77
CA LEU A 44 -13.80 9.28 25.55
C LEU A 44 -15.05 10.08 25.15
N LYS A 45 -15.87 10.51 26.13
CA LYS A 45 -17.00 11.42 25.87
C LYS A 45 -16.54 12.75 25.27
N SER A 46 -15.49 13.34 25.85
CA SER A 46 -14.91 14.59 25.37
C SER A 46 -14.36 14.45 23.95
N PHE A 47 -13.83 13.28 23.61
CA PHE A 47 -13.38 12.93 22.25
C PHE A 47 -14.54 12.72 21.24
N GLY A 48 -15.77 12.54 21.73
CA GLY A 48 -16.99 12.39 20.92
C GLY A 48 -17.55 10.96 20.83
N PHE A 49 -17.10 10.04 21.69
CA PHE A 49 -17.66 8.68 21.78
C PHE A 49 -18.97 8.65 22.59
N PRO A 50 -19.72 7.51 22.56
CA PRO A 50 -21.02 7.41 23.23
C PRO A 50 -21.02 7.85 24.69
N VAL A 51 -22.11 8.48 25.14
CA VAL A 51 -22.18 9.14 26.46
C VAL A 51 -22.36 8.16 27.63
N VAL A 52 -22.70 6.90 27.37
CA VAL A 52 -23.03 5.92 28.42
C VAL A 52 -21.89 4.93 28.62
N LYS A 53 -21.46 4.74 29.88
CA LYS A 53 -20.35 3.83 30.26
C LYS A 53 -20.54 2.40 29.74
N SER A 54 -21.76 1.86 29.76
CA SER A 54 -22.07 0.55 29.21
C SER A 54 -21.87 0.46 27.69
N ARG A 55 -22.24 1.50 26.94
CA ARG A 55 -22.00 1.58 25.48
C ARG A 55 -20.52 1.73 25.14
N ILE A 56 -19.78 2.53 25.92
CA ILE A 56 -18.32 2.64 25.79
C ILE A 56 -17.69 1.27 26.03
N SER A 57 -18.02 0.60 27.13
CA SER A 57 -17.50 -0.73 27.45
C SER A 57 -17.75 -1.72 26.32
N GLN A 58 -19.00 -1.81 25.83
CA GLN A 58 -19.35 -2.68 24.71
C GLN A 58 -18.54 -2.34 23.44
N ALA A 59 -18.36 -1.06 23.13
CA ALA A 59 -17.63 -0.62 21.95
C ALA A 59 -16.09 -0.77 22.07
N ILE A 60 -15.54 -0.80 23.27
CA ILE A 60 -14.16 -1.19 23.52
C ILE A 60 -14.00 -2.69 23.28
N GLN A 61 -14.87 -3.50 23.89
CA GLN A 61 -14.80 -4.96 23.78
C GLN A 61 -15.03 -5.46 22.35
N SER A 62 -15.91 -4.80 21.59
CA SER A 62 -16.12 -5.12 20.17
C SER A 62 -15.02 -4.59 19.23
N GLY A 63 -14.02 -3.87 19.76
CA GLY A 63 -12.94 -3.29 18.96
C GLY A 63 -13.28 -2.00 18.20
N GLY A 64 -14.50 -1.48 18.34
CA GLY A 64 -14.96 -0.26 17.65
C GLY A 64 -14.17 1.00 18.04
N ILE A 65 -14.13 1.33 19.33
CA ILE A 65 -13.37 2.49 19.84
C ILE A 65 -11.86 2.32 19.60
N PRO A 66 -11.22 1.16 19.93
CA PRO A 66 -9.82 0.92 19.59
C PRO A 66 -9.50 1.17 18.12
N SER A 67 -10.32 0.67 17.20
CA SER A 67 -10.10 0.84 15.75
C SER A 67 -10.19 2.30 15.30
N ILE A 68 -11.09 3.08 15.91
CA ILE A 68 -11.27 4.49 15.61
C ILE A 68 -10.07 5.30 16.12
N LEU A 69 -9.71 5.15 17.40
CA LEU A 69 -8.57 5.86 17.99
C LEU A 69 -7.27 5.53 17.28
N LEU A 70 -7.07 4.26 16.92
CA LEU A 70 -5.91 3.81 16.16
C LEU A 70 -5.75 4.56 14.83
N ARG A 71 -6.84 4.91 14.13
CA ARG A 71 -6.78 5.71 12.89
C ARG A 71 -6.24 7.12 13.12
N PHE A 72 -6.45 7.70 14.30
CA PHE A 72 -5.94 9.01 14.66
C PHE A 72 -4.52 8.95 15.26
N CYS A 73 -4.20 7.87 15.94
CA CYS A 73 -2.84 7.57 16.41
C CYS A 73 -1.89 7.36 15.24
N ARG A 74 -2.36 6.73 14.15
CA ARG A 74 -1.55 6.43 12.96
C ARG A 74 -0.97 7.71 12.35
N PRO A 75 0.35 7.77 12.14
CA PRO A 75 0.97 8.82 11.34
C PRO A 75 0.25 8.90 10.00
N ARG A 76 -0.28 10.09 9.65
CA ARG A 76 -0.76 10.32 8.29
C ARG A 76 0.43 10.32 7.34
N ILE A 77 0.69 9.15 6.77
CA ILE A 77 1.52 9.00 5.59
C ILE A 77 0.69 9.47 4.41
N ASP A 78 1.26 10.34 3.59
CA ASP A 78 0.68 10.67 2.31
C ASP A 78 0.98 9.55 1.32
N LEU A 79 -0.08 8.91 0.83
CA LEU A 79 -0.01 7.82 -0.15
C LEU A 79 -0.23 8.32 -1.58
N ASN A 80 -0.52 9.62 -1.78
CA ASN A 80 -0.78 10.23 -3.09
C ASN A 80 -1.76 9.39 -3.93
N MET A 81 -2.96 9.14 -3.38
CA MET A 81 -3.95 8.28 -4.03
C MET A 81 -4.52 8.94 -5.31
N ILE A 82 -4.60 8.18 -6.39
CA ILE A 82 -5.18 8.56 -7.69
C ILE A 82 -6.46 7.77 -7.91
N ASN A 83 -7.50 8.43 -8.43
CA ASN A 83 -8.74 7.78 -8.83
C ASN A 83 -8.59 7.13 -10.21
N ILE A 84 -8.91 5.85 -10.32
CA ILE A 84 -9.01 5.12 -11.58
C ILE A 84 -10.50 4.92 -11.89
N PRO A 85 -11.01 5.49 -13.00
CA PRO A 85 -12.38 5.27 -13.41
C PRO A 85 -12.64 3.79 -13.70
N GLY A 86 -13.72 3.27 -13.12
CA GLY A 86 -14.24 1.96 -13.48
C GLY A 86 -14.79 1.94 -14.90
N GLY A 87 -15.05 0.75 -15.42
CA GLY A 87 -15.57 0.57 -16.77
C GLY A 87 -15.02 -0.68 -17.45
N GLU A 88 -15.27 -0.77 -18.75
CA GLU A 88 -14.71 -1.80 -19.61
C GLU A 88 -13.28 -1.45 -20.00
N PHE A 89 -12.42 -2.46 -20.07
CA PHE A 89 -11.08 -2.35 -20.61
C PHE A 89 -10.60 -3.66 -21.23
N ILE A 90 -9.49 -3.57 -21.95
CA ILE A 90 -8.80 -4.74 -22.48
C ILE A 90 -7.90 -5.32 -21.37
N PHE A 91 -8.23 -6.50 -20.87
CA PHE A 91 -7.44 -7.24 -19.89
C PHE A 91 -6.89 -8.50 -20.54
N GLN A 92 -5.57 -8.69 -20.49
CA GLN A 92 -4.92 -9.91 -21.01
C GLN A 92 -5.27 -10.19 -22.49
N ASN A 93 -5.38 -9.11 -23.28
CA ASN A 93 -5.80 -9.13 -24.69
C ASN A 93 -7.26 -9.60 -24.93
N VAL A 94 -8.11 -9.55 -23.90
CA VAL A 94 -9.54 -9.84 -23.98
C VAL A 94 -10.33 -8.56 -23.75
N GLU A 95 -11.20 -8.22 -24.70
CA GLU A 95 -12.10 -7.06 -24.64
C GLU A 95 -13.32 -7.33 -23.73
N GLY A 96 -13.96 -6.25 -23.28
CA GLY A 96 -15.23 -6.32 -22.54
C GLY A 96 -15.11 -6.71 -21.06
N VAL A 97 -13.90 -6.81 -20.52
CA VAL A 97 -13.69 -7.08 -19.08
C VAL A 97 -13.98 -5.81 -18.28
N ARG A 98 -14.71 -5.95 -17.18
CA ARG A 98 -15.15 -4.82 -16.35
C ARG A 98 -14.46 -4.78 -15.00
N VAL A 99 -14.05 -3.58 -14.59
CA VAL A 99 -13.51 -3.30 -13.25
C VAL A 99 -14.28 -2.14 -12.62
N ASN A 100 -14.52 -2.21 -11.32
CA ASN A 100 -15.13 -1.11 -10.58
C ASN A 100 -14.16 0.08 -10.49
N GLY A 101 -14.68 1.27 -10.17
CA GLY A 101 -13.82 2.40 -9.85
C GLY A 101 -13.08 2.16 -8.54
N PHE A 102 -11.80 2.52 -8.49
CA PHE A 102 -10.96 2.36 -7.32
C PHE A 102 -9.94 3.50 -7.22
N ARG A 103 -9.25 3.61 -6.09
CA ARG A 103 -8.07 4.46 -5.94
C ARG A 103 -6.82 3.61 -5.77
N VAL A 104 -5.69 4.13 -6.23
CA VAL A 104 -4.38 3.50 -6.13
C VAL A 104 -3.34 4.52 -5.71
N SER A 105 -2.35 4.14 -4.90
CA SER A 105 -1.20 5.02 -4.62
C SER A 105 -0.44 5.28 -5.92
N ARG A 106 -0.19 6.57 -6.21
CA ARG A 106 0.53 6.99 -7.43
C ARG A 106 1.85 6.25 -7.59
N ASP A 107 2.52 6.06 -6.47
CA ASP A 107 3.86 5.54 -6.37
C ASP A 107 3.87 4.20 -5.62
N LEU A 108 4.95 3.44 -5.82
CA LEU A 108 5.33 2.32 -4.96
C LEU A 108 5.45 2.79 -3.50
N ILE A 109 5.12 1.91 -2.56
CA ILE A 109 5.36 2.20 -1.14
C ILE A 109 6.86 2.34 -0.90
N THR A 110 7.28 3.42 -0.24
CA THR A 110 8.71 3.67 0.01
C THR A 110 9.18 3.13 1.35
N ASN A 111 10.50 2.99 1.51
CA ASN A 111 11.11 2.68 2.81
C ASN A 111 10.69 3.69 3.89
N ALA A 112 10.64 5.00 3.60
CA ALA A 112 10.19 5.97 4.59
C ALA A 112 8.73 5.77 5.02
N GLN A 113 7.85 5.40 4.09
CA GLN A 113 6.47 5.09 4.44
C GLN A 113 6.39 3.80 5.27
N TYR A 114 7.13 2.77 4.89
CA TYR A 114 7.17 1.50 5.62
C TYR A 114 7.80 1.64 7.02
N LYS A 115 8.84 2.48 7.18
CA LYS A 115 9.46 2.76 8.48
C LYS A 115 8.46 3.31 9.49
N VAL A 116 7.58 4.20 9.03
CA VAL A 116 6.54 4.79 9.85
C VAL A 116 5.51 3.73 10.31
N PHE A 117 5.23 2.73 9.47
CA PHE A 117 4.46 1.56 9.87
C PHE A 117 5.17 0.74 10.96
N CYS A 118 6.44 0.36 10.75
CA CYS A 118 7.23 -0.38 11.74
C CYS A 118 7.31 0.37 13.08
N ASP A 119 7.65 1.66 13.06
CA ASP A 119 7.80 2.47 14.28
C ASP A 119 6.50 2.62 15.07
N SER A 120 5.36 2.65 14.39
CA SER A 120 4.04 2.83 15.04
C SER A 120 3.41 1.54 15.53
N THR A 121 3.92 0.38 15.13
CA THR A 121 3.30 -0.93 15.41
C THR A 121 4.24 -1.93 16.08
N GLY A 122 5.55 -1.67 16.07
CA GLY A 122 6.56 -2.64 16.45
C GLY A 122 6.74 -3.76 15.42
N TYR A 123 6.20 -3.62 14.21
CA TYR A 123 6.35 -4.62 13.16
C TYR A 123 7.81 -4.76 12.72
N GLN A 124 8.23 -5.98 12.37
CA GLN A 124 9.60 -6.26 11.96
C GLN A 124 10.04 -5.43 10.75
N LEU A 125 11.32 -5.09 10.70
CA LEU A 125 11.92 -4.40 9.56
C LEU A 125 12.07 -5.37 8.37
N PRO A 126 12.01 -4.88 7.12
CA PRO A 126 12.25 -5.69 5.92
C PRO A 126 13.61 -6.40 5.89
N ALA A 127 13.71 -7.50 5.15
CA ALA A 127 14.90 -8.36 5.13
C ALA A 127 16.22 -7.67 4.68
N PHE A 128 16.12 -6.60 3.87
CA PHE A 128 17.26 -5.84 3.33
C PHE A 128 17.37 -4.44 3.93
N TRP A 129 16.87 -4.23 5.15
CA TRP A 129 16.75 -2.90 5.74
C TRP A 129 18.08 -2.16 5.96
N ASP A 130 19.13 -2.93 6.28
CA ASP A 130 20.48 -2.41 6.53
C ASP A 130 21.38 -2.51 5.28
N ASP A 131 20.82 -2.95 4.14
CA ASP A 131 21.55 -3.02 2.88
C ASP A 131 21.70 -1.62 2.27
N ARG A 132 22.91 -1.28 1.83
CA ARG A 132 23.23 0.05 1.29
C ARG A 132 22.49 0.40 -0.01
N LEU A 133 22.06 -0.59 -0.77
CA LEU A 133 21.42 -0.42 -2.09
C LEU A 133 19.90 -0.46 -2.02
N PHE A 134 19.33 -1.12 -1.00
CA PHE A 134 17.88 -1.38 -0.88
C PHE A 134 17.26 -0.82 0.40
N GLY A 135 18.08 -0.59 1.42
CA GLY A 135 17.67 -0.26 2.78
C GLY A 135 17.37 1.22 3.02
N PHE A 136 17.05 1.53 4.27
CA PHE A 136 16.73 2.88 4.73
C PHE A 136 17.93 3.59 5.36
N GLU A 137 18.81 2.85 6.01
CA GLU A 137 19.97 3.40 6.70
C GLU A 137 21.19 3.50 5.77
N ALA A 138 21.90 4.62 5.87
CA ALA A 138 23.21 4.80 5.27
C ALA A 138 24.05 5.68 6.20
N GLU A 139 25.35 5.41 6.25
CA GLU A 139 26.33 6.21 7.03
C GLU A 139 26.42 7.67 6.56
N ASP A 140 26.06 7.94 5.30
CA ASP A 140 26.11 9.24 4.65
C ASP A 140 24.70 9.85 4.53
N GLU A 141 24.51 11.07 5.04
CA GLU A 141 23.24 11.80 5.02
C GLU A 141 22.63 11.89 3.62
N THR A 142 23.44 12.08 2.58
CA THR A 142 22.95 12.17 1.19
C THR A 142 22.35 10.84 0.73
N ARG A 143 22.96 9.72 1.09
CA ARG A 143 22.46 8.38 0.79
C ARG A 143 21.26 8.01 1.65
N ARG A 144 21.21 8.48 2.89
CA ARG A 144 20.05 8.28 3.77
C ARG A 144 18.79 8.89 3.17
N VAL A 145 18.89 10.12 2.65
CA VAL A 145 17.77 10.77 1.95
C VAL A 145 17.34 9.96 0.71
N VAL A 146 18.29 9.38 -0.05
CA VAL A 146 17.97 8.50 -1.18
C VAL A 146 17.20 7.25 -0.72
N GLY A 147 17.67 6.59 0.35
CA GLY A 147 17.05 5.40 0.93
C GLY A 147 15.58 5.60 1.31
N HIS A 148 15.21 6.81 1.78
CA HIS A 148 13.83 7.15 2.13
C HIS A 148 12.84 7.03 0.95
N TYR A 149 13.32 7.32 -0.27
CA TYR A 149 12.52 7.33 -1.50
C TYR A 149 12.65 6.05 -2.32
N LEU A 150 13.48 5.09 -1.89
CA LEU A 150 13.51 3.77 -2.53
C LEU A 150 12.19 3.03 -2.26
N PRO A 151 11.70 2.23 -3.23
CA PRO A 151 10.60 1.34 -2.99
C PRO A 151 10.98 0.34 -1.90
N VAL A 152 10.05 0.04 -0.99
CA VAL A 152 10.29 -1.00 0.01
C VAL A 152 10.35 -2.36 -0.66
N VAL A 153 11.40 -3.12 -0.35
CA VAL A 153 11.64 -4.51 -0.77
C VAL A 153 12.04 -5.36 0.44
N GLY A 154 12.20 -6.67 0.30
CA GLY A 154 12.45 -7.57 1.42
C GLY A 154 11.19 -7.84 2.27
N VAL A 155 10.03 -7.61 1.66
CA VAL A 155 8.71 -7.81 2.25
C VAL A 155 7.98 -8.94 1.51
N SER A 156 7.37 -9.83 2.26
CA SER A 156 6.50 -10.88 1.74
C SER A 156 5.12 -10.31 1.39
N PHE A 157 4.32 -11.12 0.71
CA PHE A 157 2.91 -10.82 0.47
C PHE A 157 2.17 -10.49 1.78
N TYR A 158 2.44 -11.24 2.85
CA TYR A 158 1.80 -11.01 4.14
C TYR A 158 2.19 -9.69 4.78
N ASP A 159 3.45 -9.28 4.69
CA ASP A 159 3.89 -7.98 5.21
C ASP A 159 3.23 -6.82 4.44
N ALA A 160 3.14 -6.96 3.11
CA ALA A 160 2.48 -5.99 2.24
C ALA A 160 0.99 -5.87 2.59
N GLN A 161 0.32 -6.99 2.87
CA GLN A 161 -1.07 -7.00 3.34
C GLN A 161 -1.23 -6.32 4.71
N GLU A 162 -0.33 -6.56 5.67
CA GLU A 162 -0.39 -5.92 6.99
C GLU A 162 -0.18 -4.40 6.89
N PHE A 163 0.76 -3.94 6.06
CA PHE A 163 0.91 -2.52 5.77
C PHE A 163 -0.36 -1.93 5.14
N ALA A 164 -0.94 -2.62 4.15
CA ALA A 164 -2.16 -2.16 3.49
C ALA A 164 -3.32 -2.05 4.49
N LYS A 165 -3.54 -3.06 5.34
CA LYS A 165 -4.54 -3.02 6.43
C LYS A 165 -4.26 -1.87 7.41
N TRP A 166 -3.00 -1.64 7.74
CA TRP A 166 -2.58 -0.55 8.63
C TRP A 166 -2.82 0.84 8.00
N THR A 167 -2.77 0.99 6.69
CA THR A 167 -3.20 2.24 6.03
C THR A 167 -4.71 2.36 5.83
N GLY A 168 -5.49 1.34 6.21
CA GLY A 168 -6.92 1.26 5.89
C GLY A 168 -7.15 1.15 4.38
N LYS A 169 -6.26 0.43 3.70
CA LYS A 169 -6.24 0.15 2.26
C LYS A 169 -6.19 -1.36 2.08
N ARG A 170 -5.99 -1.79 0.84
CA ARG A 170 -5.74 -3.16 0.42
C ARG A 170 -4.69 -3.19 -0.69
N LEU A 171 -4.14 -4.36 -0.99
CA LEU A 171 -3.42 -4.56 -2.25
C LEU A 171 -4.44 -4.54 -3.41
N LEU A 172 -3.97 -4.18 -4.60
CA LEU A 172 -4.77 -4.23 -5.82
C LEU A 172 -4.97 -5.69 -6.25
N THR A 173 -6.08 -5.99 -6.92
CA THR A 173 -6.14 -7.23 -7.73
C THR A 173 -5.23 -7.09 -8.95
N GLU A 174 -4.88 -8.21 -9.57
CA GLU A 174 -4.17 -8.19 -10.86
C GLU A 174 -4.98 -7.44 -11.94
N LEU A 175 -6.31 -7.55 -11.89
CA LEU A 175 -7.21 -6.84 -12.79
C LEU A 175 -7.11 -5.32 -12.62
N GLU A 176 -7.18 -4.84 -11.37
CA GLU A 176 -7.03 -3.43 -11.05
C GLU A 176 -5.65 -2.89 -11.40
N TRP A 177 -4.60 -3.66 -11.13
CA TRP A 177 -3.24 -3.29 -11.46
C TRP A 177 -3.08 -3.11 -12.98
N GLU A 178 -3.55 -4.06 -13.77
CA GLU A 178 -3.45 -3.98 -15.23
C GLU A 178 -4.32 -2.87 -15.80
N ARG A 179 -5.51 -2.62 -15.23
CA ARG A 179 -6.33 -1.46 -15.58
C ARG A 179 -5.57 -0.15 -15.35
N ALA A 180 -4.91 -0.01 -14.20
CA ALA A 180 -4.15 1.19 -13.86
C ALA A 180 -2.90 1.36 -14.74
N ALA A 181 -2.32 0.27 -15.25
CA ALA A 181 -1.16 0.28 -16.13
C ALA A 181 -1.52 0.50 -17.58
N ALA A 182 -2.35 -0.35 -18.16
CA ALA A 182 -2.64 -0.38 -19.59
C ALA A 182 -3.64 0.70 -20.04
N GLY A 183 -4.40 1.26 -19.10
CA GLY A 183 -5.54 2.12 -19.43
C GLY A 183 -6.71 1.33 -20.02
N PRO A 184 -7.80 2.00 -20.44
CA PRO A 184 -8.98 1.33 -20.99
C PRO A 184 -8.71 0.58 -22.31
N MET A 185 -7.75 1.06 -23.10
CA MET A 185 -7.44 0.55 -24.45
C MET A 185 -6.33 -0.51 -24.49
N GLY A 186 -5.83 -0.99 -23.34
CA GLY A 186 -4.87 -2.10 -23.32
C GLY A 186 -3.47 -1.75 -23.87
N SER A 187 -2.87 -0.65 -23.41
CA SER A 187 -1.52 -0.24 -23.82
C SER A 187 -0.46 -1.29 -23.44
N PHE A 188 0.57 -1.45 -24.28
CA PHE A 188 1.64 -2.43 -24.02
C PHE A 188 2.51 -2.04 -22.84
N PHE A 189 2.85 -0.77 -22.71
CA PHE A 189 3.54 -0.16 -21.58
C PHE A 189 2.64 0.92 -20.97
N PRO A 190 2.90 1.37 -19.74
CA PRO A 190 2.02 2.34 -19.08
C PRO A 190 1.78 3.60 -19.91
N TRP A 191 2.83 4.05 -20.61
CA TRP A 191 2.82 5.26 -21.45
C TRP A 191 2.40 5.01 -22.91
N GLY A 192 2.11 3.78 -23.33
CA GLY A 192 1.70 3.47 -24.70
C GLY A 192 2.37 2.22 -25.30
N THR A 193 2.53 2.21 -26.62
CA THR A 193 2.93 0.99 -27.35
C THR A 193 4.43 0.82 -27.51
N LEU A 194 5.17 1.92 -27.64
CA LEU A 194 6.61 1.89 -27.90
C LEU A 194 7.40 1.91 -26.60
N PHE A 195 8.41 1.04 -26.52
CA PHE A 195 9.33 1.02 -25.40
C PHE A 195 10.22 2.27 -25.41
N VAL A 196 10.46 2.84 -24.23
CA VAL A 196 11.33 4.01 -24.03
C VAL A 196 12.20 3.77 -22.80
N ASP A 197 13.50 3.56 -23.02
CA ASP A 197 14.47 3.17 -22.00
C ASP A 197 14.58 4.18 -20.84
N ASP A 198 14.53 5.49 -21.14
CA ASP A 198 14.78 6.58 -20.18
C ASP A 198 13.69 6.73 -19.09
N TRP A 199 12.55 6.06 -19.24
CA TRP A 199 11.38 6.25 -18.36
C TRP A 199 11.23 5.15 -17.30
N ILE A 200 12.04 4.09 -17.41
CA ILE A 200 11.95 2.86 -16.63
C ILE A 200 13.28 2.54 -15.93
N VAL A 201 13.22 1.78 -14.83
CA VAL A 201 14.41 1.20 -14.19
C VAL A 201 14.50 -0.27 -14.58
N PHE A 202 15.48 -0.60 -15.40
CA PHE A 202 15.75 -1.95 -15.89
C PHE A 202 17.23 -2.09 -16.26
N LYS A 203 17.72 -3.33 -16.34
CA LYS A 203 19.15 -3.64 -16.53
C LYS A 203 20.08 -2.88 -15.56
N ASP A 204 19.59 -2.61 -14.35
CA ASP A 204 20.34 -1.96 -13.28
C ASP A 204 20.74 -3.01 -12.23
N SER A 205 21.58 -2.61 -11.28
CA SER A 205 22.03 -3.48 -10.18
C SER A 205 21.17 -3.36 -8.92
N HIS A 206 20.30 -2.35 -8.85
CA HIS A 206 19.48 -2.04 -7.68
C HIS A 206 18.26 -1.20 -8.05
N THR A 207 17.34 -1.07 -7.09
CA THR A 207 16.17 -0.19 -7.21
C THR A 207 16.58 1.28 -7.28
N ARG A 208 15.72 2.13 -7.85
CA ARG A 208 15.91 3.59 -7.86
C ARG A 208 14.79 4.30 -7.12
N PRO A 209 15.04 5.51 -6.59
CA PRO A 209 14.02 6.32 -5.94
C PRO A 209 12.79 6.59 -6.81
N ILE A 210 11.61 6.65 -6.19
CA ILE A 210 10.33 6.97 -6.87
C ILE A 210 10.23 8.42 -7.36
N ASN A 211 11.22 9.27 -7.06
CA ASN A 211 11.32 10.67 -7.46
C ASN A 211 12.49 10.93 -8.41
N ARG A 212 13.00 9.90 -9.07
CA ARG A 212 14.07 10.00 -10.08
C ARG A 212 13.62 10.76 -11.33
N ASN A 213 14.59 11.19 -12.14
CA ASN A 213 14.34 11.74 -13.48
C ASN A 213 13.66 10.69 -14.39
N GLY A 214 12.78 11.15 -15.29
CA GLY A 214 12.07 10.29 -16.25
C GLY A 214 10.80 9.62 -15.72
N VAL A 215 10.63 9.50 -14.39
CA VAL A 215 9.49 8.81 -13.76
C VAL A 215 8.13 9.42 -14.14
N GLU A 216 8.06 10.73 -14.35
CA GLU A 216 6.83 11.42 -14.77
C GLU A 216 6.43 11.13 -16.23
N MET A 217 7.40 10.77 -17.08
CA MET A 217 7.12 10.44 -18.47
C MET A 217 6.70 8.97 -18.62
N GLY A 218 7.18 8.10 -17.72
CA GLY A 218 6.82 6.68 -17.67
C GLY A 218 5.50 6.36 -16.95
N LYS A 219 4.66 7.36 -16.69
CA LYS A 219 3.38 7.15 -16.00
C LYS A 219 2.30 6.58 -16.92
N SER A 220 1.30 5.94 -16.32
CA SER A 220 0.09 5.54 -17.03
C SER A 220 -0.77 6.74 -17.44
N VAL A 221 -1.79 6.51 -18.27
CA VAL A 221 -2.71 7.57 -18.72
C VAL A 221 -3.44 8.26 -17.55
N GLU A 222 -3.75 7.54 -16.46
CA GLU A 222 -4.30 8.12 -15.23
C GLU A 222 -3.23 8.69 -14.28
N GLY A 223 -1.95 8.57 -14.61
CA GLY A 223 -0.84 9.22 -13.91
C GLY A 223 -0.15 8.36 -12.85
N VAL A 224 -0.36 7.05 -12.86
CA VAL A 224 0.30 6.12 -11.93
C VAL A 224 1.72 5.82 -12.42
N ARG A 225 2.71 5.93 -11.54
CA ARG A 225 4.15 5.84 -11.88
C ARG A 225 4.73 4.49 -11.52
N ASP A 226 5.86 4.15 -12.16
CA ASP A 226 6.62 2.91 -11.92
C ASP A 226 5.79 1.64 -12.06
N LEU A 227 4.83 1.61 -12.98
CA LEU A 227 4.09 0.38 -13.34
C LEU A 227 4.87 -0.51 -14.32
N ALA A 228 6.08 -0.11 -14.70
CA ALA A 228 7.01 -0.90 -15.48
C ALA A 228 8.42 -0.71 -14.90
N GLY A 229 9.06 -1.82 -14.53
CA GLY A 229 10.40 -1.88 -13.93
C GLY A 229 10.47 -1.43 -12.48
N ASN A 230 11.69 -1.14 -12.03
CA ASN A 230 12.05 -0.90 -10.63
C ASN A 230 11.86 -2.15 -9.75
N VAL A 231 10.64 -2.51 -9.38
CA VAL A 231 10.35 -3.71 -8.59
C VAL A 231 9.08 -4.39 -9.07
N TRP A 232 9.03 -5.71 -8.93
CA TRP A 232 7.79 -6.45 -8.97
C TRP A 232 6.82 -5.94 -7.91
N GLU A 233 5.53 -6.05 -8.17
CA GLU A 233 4.51 -5.59 -7.23
C GLU A 233 3.58 -6.72 -6.81
N TRP A 234 3.52 -6.97 -5.49
CA TRP A 234 2.50 -7.85 -4.92
C TRP A 234 1.09 -7.35 -5.23
N THR A 235 0.27 -8.20 -5.85
CA THR A 235 -1.19 -8.02 -5.91
C THR A 235 -1.86 -8.88 -4.82
N ARG A 236 -3.20 -8.86 -4.74
CA ARG A 236 -3.99 -9.81 -3.94
C ARG A 236 -4.60 -10.96 -4.76
N SER A 237 -4.23 -11.09 -6.02
CA SER A 237 -4.71 -12.17 -6.88
C SER A 237 -3.73 -13.34 -6.84
N PHE A 238 -4.24 -14.57 -6.76
CA PHE A 238 -3.40 -15.76 -6.92
C PHE A 238 -2.88 -15.86 -8.36
N TYR A 239 -1.69 -16.45 -8.52
CA TYR A 239 -1.12 -16.69 -9.84
C TYR A 239 -1.66 -18.00 -10.43
N GLU A 240 -2.83 -17.92 -11.06
CA GLU A 240 -3.48 -19.06 -11.69
C GLU A 240 -3.89 -18.78 -13.14
N ARG A 241 -4.35 -19.82 -13.84
CA ARG A 241 -4.94 -19.68 -15.17
C ARG A 241 -6.18 -18.80 -15.09
N ILE A 242 -6.25 -17.82 -15.98
CA ILE A 242 -7.39 -16.92 -16.08
C ILE A 242 -8.53 -17.61 -16.81
N ASP A 243 -9.70 -17.69 -16.17
CA ASP A 243 -10.96 -18.13 -16.78
C ASP A 243 -11.80 -16.92 -17.21
N PHE A 244 -11.81 -16.65 -18.51
CA PHE A 244 -12.57 -15.53 -19.10
C PHE A 244 -14.07 -15.83 -19.29
N SER A 245 -14.55 -17.03 -18.95
CA SER A 245 -15.98 -17.35 -19.00
C SER A 245 -16.79 -16.71 -17.86
N MET A 246 -16.11 -16.18 -16.84
CA MET A 246 -16.68 -15.51 -15.68
C MET A 246 -16.18 -14.04 -15.62
N PRO A 247 -16.89 -13.08 -16.24
CA PRO A 247 -16.37 -11.72 -16.51
C PRO A 247 -16.39 -10.76 -15.30
N ARG A 248 -16.32 -11.28 -14.06
CA ARG A 248 -16.14 -10.46 -12.86
C ARG A 248 -14.73 -10.64 -12.33
N ASP A 249 -14.29 -9.65 -11.55
CA ASP A 249 -12.95 -9.56 -10.95
C ASP A 249 -12.40 -10.97 -10.69
N PRO A 250 -11.33 -11.38 -11.41
CA PRO A 250 -10.73 -12.69 -11.30
C PRO A 250 -10.13 -12.89 -9.91
N ILE A 251 -10.98 -13.03 -8.91
CA ILE A 251 -10.64 -13.51 -7.58
C ILE A 251 -10.52 -15.03 -7.76
N PHE A 252 -9.51 -15.45 -8.52
CA PHE A 252 -9.27 -16.86 -8.77
C PHE A 252 -8.69 -17.51 -7.52
N ALA A 253 -9.36 -18.62 -7.18
CA ALA A 253 -9.08 -19.67 -6.20
C ALA A 253 -8.74 -19.28 -4.76
N THR A 254 -9.33 -20.04 -3.84
CA THR A 254 -9.05 -20.02 -2.40
C THR A 254 -7.78 -20.80 -2.03
N GLU A 255 -7.04 -21.33 -3.01
CA GLU A 255 -5.91 -22.23 -2.82
C GLU A 255 -4.83 -22.00 -3.88
N GLY A 256 -3.72 -21.39 -3.51
CA GLY A 256 -2.54 -21.25 -4.36
C GLY A 256 -1.28 -20.94 -3.54
N GLU A 257 -0.13 -21.50 -3.94
CA GLU A 257 1.16 -21.21 -3.26
C GLU A 257 1.76 -19.86 -3.70
N SER A 258 1.39 -19.38 -4.88
CA SER A 258 1.95 -18.18 -5.52
C SER A 258 0.92 -17.07 -5.74
N ILE A 259 1.37 -15.83 -5.55
CA ILE A 259 0.61 -14.61 -5.78
C ILE A 259 1.06 -14.00 -7.11
N SER A 260 0.14 -13.41 -7.86
CA SER A 260 0.47 -12.68 -9.06
C SER A 260 1.20 -11.39 -8.71
N CYS A 261 2.37 -11.23 -9.29
CA CYS A 261 3.20 -10.04 -9.24
C CYS A 261 3.33 -9.42 -10.62
N ARG A 262 3.44 -8.09 -10.65
CA ARG A 262 3.28 -7.28 -11.87
C ARG A 262 4.42 -6.27 -12.04
N GLY A 263 4.60 -5.78 -13.26
CA GLY A 263 5.45 -4.62 -13.57
C GLY A 263 6.92 -4.92 -13.90
N GLY A 264 7.49 -6.02 -13.43
CA GLY A 264 8.90 -6.36 -13.64
C GLY A 264 9.85 -5.63 -12.69
N ALA A 265 11.11 -6.05 -12.66
CA ALA A 265 12.11 -5.54 -11.71
C ALA A 265 13.36 -4.97 -12.40
N TYR A 266 14.14 -4.21 -11.64
CA TYR A 266 15.33 -3.46 -12.08
C TYR A 266 16.38 -4.32 -12.81
N TRP A 267 16.51 -5.61 -12.49
CA TRP A 267 17.55 -6.48 -13.04
C TRP A 267 17.15 -7.16 -14.37
N ILE A 268 15.91 -6.99 -14.82
CA ILE A 268 15.40 -7.71 -15.99
C ILE A 268 15.94 -7.11 -17.30
N HIS A 269 16.39 -7.99 -18.20
CA HIS A 269 16.87 -7.63 -19.55
C HIS A 269 15.82 -7.80 -20.65
N ASN A 270 14.83 -8.70 -20.46
CA ASN A 270 13.80 -8.99 -21.44
C ASN A 270 12.62 -8.02 -21.29
N LEU A 271 12.34 -7.25 -22.33
CA LEU A 271 11.29 -6.23 -22.35
C LEU A 271 9.87 -6.78 -22.18
N ASP A 272 9.64 -8.06 -22.48
CA ASP A 272 8.33 -8.69 -22.33
C ASP A 272 7.83 -8.68 -20.88
N TYR A 273 8.73 -8.61 -19.90
CA TYR A 273 8.39 -8.57 -18.48
C TYR A 273 7.86 -7.21 -18.02
N PHE A 274 8.08 -6.15 -18.81
CA PHE A 274 7.62 -4.79 -18.52
C PHE A 274 6.30 -4.47 -19.22
N LYS A 275 5.76 -5.41 -20.00
CA LYS A 275 4.45 -5.23 -20.63
C LYS A 275 3.36 -5.19 -19.56
N CYS A 276 2.38 -4.31 -19.73
CA CYS A 276 1.26 -4.14 -18.81
C CYS A 276 0.47 -5.43 -18.59
N SER A 277 0.49 -6.38 -19.53
CA SER A 277 -0.17 -7.69 -19.44
C SER A 277 0.72 -8.82 -18.90
N HIS A 278 2.01 -8.57 -18.66
CA HIS A 278 2.91 -9.62 -18.18
C HIS A 278 2.59 -10.01 -16.73
N ARG A 279 2.43 -11.31 -16.51
CA ARG A 279 2.10 -11.91 -15.22
C ARG A 279 3.29 -12.72 -14.71
N HIS A 280 3.68 -12.55 -13.45
CA HIS A 280 4.66 -13.40 -12.78
C HIS A 280 4.11 -13.98 -11.49
N GLY A 281 4.43 -15.23 -11.17
CA GLY A 281 3.99 -15.89 -9.93
C GLY A 281 5.13 -15.98 -8.93
N ILE A 282 4.95 -15.42 -7.73
CA ILE A 282 5.94 -15.51 -6.66
C ILE A 282 5.29 -16.16 -5.43
N SER A 283 6.01 -17.09 -4.77
CA SER A 283 5.54 -17.70 -3.53
C SER A 283 5.32 -16.65 -2.44
N LYS A 284 4.17 -16.70 -1.78
CA LYS A 284 3.71 -15.70 -0.80
C LYS A 284 4.67 -15.42 0.37
N ASN A 285 5.57 -16.34 0.68
CA ASN A 285 6.52 -16.22 1.80
C ASN A 285 7.85 -15.58 1.40
N ILE A 286 8.11 -15.39 0.10
CA ILE A 286 9.38 -14.87 -0.39
C ILE A 286 9.56 -13.42 0.05
N ARG A 287 10.77 -13.11 0.51
CA ARG A 287 11.26 -11.76 0.84
C ARG A 287 12.51 -11.51 0.00
N ASP A 288 12.34 -11.10 -1.25
CA ASP A 288 13.47 -10.77 -2.14
C ASP A 288 13.69 -9.25 -2.21
N ASN A 289 14.81 -8.84 -2.81
CA ASN A 289 15.22 -7.44 -2.92
C ASN A 289 14.65 -6.75 -4.18
N SER A 290 13.69 -7.36 -4.85
CA SER A 290 13.15 -6.93 -6.15
C SER A 290 11.63 -6.93 -6.22
N THR A 291 10.96 -7.24 -5.11
CA THR A 291 9.50 -7.26 -4.99
C THR A 291 9.06 -6.31 -3.88
N GLY A 292 8.31 -5.30 -4.27
CA GLY A 292 7.62 -4.34 -3.42
C GLY A 292 6.12 -4.41 -3.64
N PHE A 293 5.43 -3.29 -3.44
CA PHE A 293 3.98 -3.21 -3.62
C PHE A 293 3.48 -1.77 -3.67
N ARG A 294 2.21 -1.64 -4.08
CA ARG A 294 1.40 -0.43 -3.94
C ARG A 294 0.05 -0.77 -3.31
N VAL A 295 -0.69 0.25 -2.87
CA VAL A 295 -1.97 0.06 -2.16
C VAL A 295 -3.11 0.75 -2.88
N GLY A 296 -4.33 0.28 -2.64
CA GLY A 296 -5.55 0.82 -3.21
C GLY A 296 -6.74 0.69 -2.27
N ASP A 297 -7.85 1.32 -2.62
CA ASP A 297 -9.16 1.11 -2.00
C ASP A 297 -10.29 1.39 -3.00
N ASP A 298 -11.50 1.00 -2.63
CA ASP A 298 -12.68 1.21 -3.47
C ASP A 298 -13.11 2.70 -3.46
N LEU A 299 -13.71 3.16 -4.55
CA LEU A 299 -14.32 4.49 -4.67
C LEU A 299 -15.71 4.56 -4.03
#